data_AF-A0A8X7QYC6-F1
#
_entry.id   AF-A0A8X7QYC6-F1
#
_cell.length_a   1.000
_cell.length_b   1.000
_cell.length_c   1.000
_cell.angle_alpha   90.00
_cell.angle_beta   90.00
_cell.angle_gamma   90.00
#
_symmetry.space_group_name_H-M   'P 1'
#
loop_
_entity.id
_entity.type
_entity.pdbx_description
1 polymer ?
#
loop_
_entity_poly.entity_id
_entity_poly.type
_entity_poly.pdbx_seq_one_letter_code
_entity_poly.pdbx_strand_id
1 'polypeptide(L)'
;MFSNSKFFINFFLFFFSSNFLFVIQKYVLKLFYAWRSILVGRELLRKGLIKFVGNGKDTFVWSDKWIIDDVPRRPVSKQIAFDVALRVSDLIGEDGKWRLERLHNLFPPNEVEKIKKVIIGDVEDREVWAFNKTGSYTVKSGCWLLAKINEELRGQETACKLCNQGSETIKHVLFQCTKAQELWREFDVIPSQNVQNADLVELLNGCLHIMEDSNMELVRRRAIPWMLWTICKNRNSLLYAEVQESTLLLAHIALEESTLWNELNKVEQGGNQYLHDLGAPEKWAPPAPGLVKCNMHANWRNDRYLTRGAWITRDHRGEVGMHARDALLPSPDQLSAEMNCLLWVLRSLRDLRLEEVSVGIDSQRLVEAIQNPIRWPRYRCLLRQIATLCLEFAVIAFEVESRGSNKVAIEIAKSVLRDRRLQSYLALDGPSWLHDLIQAEVTFVNS
;
A
#
# COMPACT_ATOMS: atom_id res chain seq x y z
N MET A 1 51.77 -0.04 1.53
CA MET A 1 50.62 -0.96 1.49
C MET A 1 49.92 -0.89 2.85
N PHE A 2 49.07 0.10 3.06
CA PHE A 2 48.27 0.27 4.28
C PHE A 2 46.98 1.02 3.95
N SER A 3 45.87 0.47 4.45
CA SER A 3 44.69 1.15 5.00
C SER A 3 44.17 2.42 4.30
N ASN A 4 43.11 2.28 3.49
CA ASN A 4 42.24 3.42 3.10
C ASN A 4 40.74 3.12 3.18
N SER A 5 40.33 2.18 4.04
CA SER A 5 38.91 1.90 4.33
C SER A 5 38.24 2.93 5.25
N LYS A 6 38.99 3.90 5.80
CA LYS A 6 38.42 5.01 6.59
C LYS A 6 38.20 6.31 5.79
N PHE A 7 38.87 6.52 4.65
CA PHE A 7 38.64 7.72 3.83
C PHE A 7 37.35 7.61 3.01
N PHE A 8 37.04 6.42 2.48
CA PHE A 8 35.79 6.19 1.72
C PHE A 8 34.53 6.20 2.60
N ILE A 9 34.64 5.75 3.85
CA ILE A 9 33.53 5.80 4.82
C ILE A 9 33.34 7.23 5.35
N ASN A 10 34.42 7.98 5.60
CA ASN A 10 34.30 9.39 6.01
C ASN A 10 33.88 10.33 4.86
N PHE A 11 34.22 10.03 3.60
CA PHE A 11 33.74 10.78 2.43
C PHE A 11 32.24 10.58 2.20
N PHE A 12 31.70 9.39 2.46
CA PHE A 12 30.25 9.14 2.43
C PHE A 12 29.53 9.69 3.66
N LEU A 13 30.15 9.72 4.84
CA LEU A 13 29.56 10.31 6.04
C LEU A 13 29.55 11.85 6.01
N PHE A 14 30.44 12.48 5.22
CA PHE A 14 30.50 13.95 5.08
C PHE A 14 29.48 14.51 4.07
N PHE A 15 28.94 13.69 3.15
CA PHE A 15 27.92 14.11 2.17
C PHE A 15 26.46 13.96 2.66
N PHE A 16 26.24 13.50 3.90
CA PHE A 16 24.92 13.24 4.48
C PHE A 16 24.32 14.44 5.25
N SER A 17 24.55 15.67 4.79
CA SER A 17 24.00 16.90 5.41
C SER A 17 23.05 17.69 4.50
N SER A 18 22.22 17.01 3.71
CA SER A 18 20.99 17.63 3.18
C SER A 18 19.95 16.56 2.84
N ASN A 19 18.84 16.56 3.58
CA ASN A 19 17.79 15.52 3.60
C ASN A 19 16.93 15.38 2.33
N PHE A 20 17.43 15.77 1.15
CA PHE A 20 16.61 15.88 -0.06
C PHE A 20 17.00 14.90 -1.17
N LEU A 21 18.29 14.70 -1.44
CA LEU A 21 18.80 13.68 -2.38
C LEU A 21 18.36 12.25 -1.99
N PHE A 22 18.18 12.00 -0.69
CA PHE A 22 17.69 10.73 -0.17
C PHE A 22 16.24 10.43 -0.60
N VAL A 23 15.40 11.45 -0.82
CA VAL A 23 13.97 11.25 -1.14
C VAL A 23 13.78 10.83 -2.60
N ILE A 24 14.49 11.47 -3.53
CA ILE A 24 14.41 11.16 -4.97
C ILE A 24 14.95 9.74 -5.24
N GLN A 25 16.09 9.39 -4.65
CA GLN A 25 16.74 8.10 -4.88
C GLN A 25 16.04 6.93 -4.16
N LYS A 26 15.54 7.16 -2.92
CA LYS A 26 14.92 6.10 -2.10
C LYS A 26 13.43 5.91 -2.36
N TYR A 27 12.68 6.93 -2.72
CA TYR A 27 11.22 6.82 -2.86
C TYR A 27 10.77 6.91 -4.32
N VAL A 28 11.22 7.89 -5.11
CA VAL A 28 10.73 8.06 -6.50
C VAL A 28 11.26 6.95 -7.42
N LEU A 29 12.58 6.78 -7.47
CA LEU A 29 13.20 5.71 -8.29
C LEU A 29 12.83 4.32 -7.73
N LYS A 30 12.85 4.13 -6.41
CA LYS A 30 12.55 2.83 -5.82
C LYS A 30 11.08 2.44 -5.92
N LEU A 31 10.11 3.35 -5.80
CA LEU A 31 8.71 3.03 -6.13
C LEU A 31 8.58 2.72 -7.62
N PHE A 32 9.20 3.51 -8.50
CA PHE A 32 9.13 3.25 -9.94
C PHE A 32 9.70 1.88 -10.31
N TYR A 33 10.89 1.53 -9.81
CA TYR A 33 11.52 0.24 -10.07
C TYR A 33 10.85 -0.91 -9.32
N ALA A 34 10.43 -0.74 -8.06
CA ALA A 34 9.77 -1.80 -7.30
C ALA A 34 8.38 -2.09 -7.87
N TRP A 35 7.54 -1.07 -8.11
CA TRP A 35 6.23 -1.28 -8.70
C TRP A 35 6.31 -1.73 -10.15
N ARG A 36 7.25 -1.20 -10.96
CA ARG A 36 7.49 -1.73 -12.31
C ARG A 36 7.98 -3.18 -12.24
N SER A 37 8.86 -3.54 -11.31
CA SER A 37 9.34 -4.92 -11.15
C SER A 37 8.26 -5.86 -10.64
N ILE A 38 7.35 -5.40 -9.77
CA ILE A 38 6.19 -6.17 -9.31
C ILE A 38 5.20 -6.36 -10.46
N LEU A 39 4.90 -5.32 -11.23
CA LEU A 39 3.97 -5.41 -12.36
C LEU A 39 4.53 -6.24 -13.51
N VAL A 40 5.81 -6.05 -13.85
CA VAL A 40 6.54 -6.88 -14.81
C VAL A 40 6.62 -8.31 -14.30
N GLY A 41 6.91 -8.52 -13.01
CA GLY A 41 6.93 -9.83 -12.37
C GLY A 41 5.57 -10.52 -12.42
N ARG A 42 4.47 -9.79 -12.18
CA ARG A 42 3.10 -10.32 -12.28
C ARG A 42 2.76 -10.74 -13.71
N GLU A 43 3.08 -9.91 -14.70
CA GLU A 43 2.80 -10.25 -16.10
C GLU A 43 3.68 -11.41 -16.60
N LEU A 44 4.93 -11.46 -16.12
CA LEU A 44 5.85 -12.57 -16.37
C LEU A 44 5.32 -13.88 -15.79
N LEU A 45 4.84 -13.86 -14.55
CA LEU A 45 4.19 -15.01 -13.91
C LEU A 45 2.95 -15.43 -14.69
N ARG A 46 2.08 -14.48 -15.07
CA ARG A 46 0.88 -14.76 -15.88
C ARG A 46 1.22 -15.42 -17.21
N LYS A 47 2.33 -15.06 -17.84
CA LYS A 47 2.80 -15.63 -19.11
C LYS A 47 3.49 -16.99 -18.94
N GLY A 48 4.22 -17.22 -17.86
CA GLY A 48 5.02 -18.44 -17.68
C GLY A 48 4.48 -19.51 -16.74
N LEU A 49 3.38 -19.23 -16.01
CA LEU A 49 2.66 -20.25 -15.25
C LEU A 49 1.84 -21.16 -16.18
N ILE A 50 1.88 -22.46 -15.86
CA ILE A 50 1.12 -23.52 -16.51
C ILE A 50 0.51 -24.42 -15.42
N LYS A 51 -0.67 -24.97 -15.68
CA LYS A 51 -1.28 -26.03 -14.87
C LYS A 51 -0.60 -27.35 -15.16
N PHE A 52 0.02 -27.92 -14.13
CA PHE A 52 0.41 -29.32 -14.09
C PHE A 52 -0.85 -30.16 -13.87
N VAL A 53 -1.16 -31.03 -14.84
CA VAL A 53 -2.29 -31.94 -14.76
C VAL A 53 -1.86 -33.19 -13.99
N GLY A 54 -2.43 -33.38 -12.81
CA GLY A 54 -2.39 -34.66 -12.11
C GLY A 54 -3.63 -35.46 -12.47
N ASN A 55 -4.65 -35.37 -11.61
CA ASN A 55 -5.93 -36.04 -11.76
C ASN A 55 -6.91 -35.30 -12.69
N GLY A 56 -6.59 -34.06 -13.09
CA GLY A 56 -7.36 -33.25 -14.03
C GLY A 56 -8.68 -32.70 -13.48
N LYS A 57 -8.96 -32.89 -12.19
CA LYS A 57 -10.22 -32.45 -11.55
C LYS A 57 -10.27 -30.95 -11.37
N ASP A 58 -9.15 -30.24 -11.24
CA ASP A 58 -9.10 -28.79 -10.99
C ASP A 58 -8.55 -28.00 -12.18
N THR A 59 -8.50 -28.64 -13.35
CA THR A 59 -8.06 -28.03 -14.61
C THR A 59 -9.19 -28.01 -15.63
N PHE A 60 -9.60 -26.82 -16.03
CA PHE A 60 -10.57 -26.59 -17.09
C PHE A 60 -9.90 -26.62 -18.46
N VAL A 61 -10.45 -27.40 -19.38
CA VAL A 61 -9.83 -27.65 -20.69
C VAL A 61 -9.61 -26.37 -21.49
N TRP A 62 -10.57 -25.45 -21.48
CA TRP A 62 -10.57 -24.28 -22.37
C TRP A 62 -10.13 -22.97 -21.71
N SER A 63 -10.15 -22.93 -20.38
CA SER A 63 -9.83 -21.72 -19.61
C SER A 63 -8.38 -21.74 -19.09
N ASP A 64 -7.90 -22.92 -18.70
CA ASP A 64 -6.58 -23.05 -18.11
C ASP A 64 -5.48 -23.30 -19.15
N LYS A 65 -4.26 -22.90 -18.81
CA LYS A 65 -3.06 -23.16 -19.62
C LYS A 65 -2.44 -24.46 -19.13
N TRP A 66 -2.62 -25.55 -19.86
CA TRP A 66 -2.08 -26.86 -19.47
C TRP A 66 -1.32 -27.55 -20.61
N ILE A 67 -1.14 -26.85 -21.75
CA ILE A 67 -0.33 -27.27 -22.88
C ILE A 67 0.88 -26.33 -23.01
N ILE A 68 2.05 -26.93 -23.21
CA ILE A 68 3.31 -26.20 -23.44
C ILE A 68 3.75 -26.37 -24.90
N ASP A 69 3.79 -25.25 -25.63
CA ASP A 69 4.54 -25.12 -26.89
C ASP A 69 5.78 -24.24 -26.60
N ASP A 70 5.92 -23.11 -27.28
CA ASP A 70 6.89 -22.06 -26.95
C ASP A 70 6.55 -21.30 -25.66
N VAL A 71 5.25 -21.20 -25.36
CA VAL A 71 4.69 -20.56 -24.17
C VAL A 71 3.47 -21.35 -23.67
N PRO A 72 3.18 -21.30 -22.35
CA PRO A 72 1.97 -21.90 -21.78
C PRO A 72 0.70 -21.38 -22.44
N ARG A 73 -0.15 -22.30 -22.90
CA ARG A 73 -1.44 -21.95 -23.52
C ARG A 73 -2.51 -23.00 -23.24
N ARG A 74 -3.75 -22.62 -23.58
CA ARG A 74 -4.88 -23.53 -23.69
C ARG A 74 -4.83 -24.32 -25.01
N PRO A 75 -5.40 -25.53 -25.06
CA PRO A 75 -5.53 -26.31 -26.29
C PRO A 75 -6.42 -25.61 -27.32
N VAL A 76 -6.24 -25.94 -28.60
CA VAL A 76 -7.08 -25.44 -29.70
C VAL A 76 -8.28 -26.37 -29.89
N SER A 77 -9.49 -25.83 -29.84
CA SER A 77 -10.72 -26.58 -30.11
C SER A 77 -10.88 -26.85 -31.61
N LYS A 78 -11.38 -28.04 -31.96
CA LYS A 78 -11.86 -28.37 -33.31
C LYS A 78 -13.26 -27.80 -33.57
N GLN A 79 -14.00 -27.49 -32.51
CA GLN A 79 -15.41 -27.07 -32.54
C GLN A 79 -15.55 -25.56 -32.29
N ILE A 80 -16.51 -24.92 -32.97
CA ILE A 80 -16.82 -23.49 -32.82
C ILE A 80 -17.50 -23.21 -31.47
N ALA A 81 -18.38 -24.11 -31.03
CA ALA A 81 -18.99 -24.09 -29.71
C ALA A 81 -18.44 -25.25 -28.87
N PHE A 82 -18.12 -24.98 -27.61
CA PHE A 82 -17.57 -25.98 -26.69
C PHE A 82 -18.07 -25.71 -25.27
N ASP A 83 -18.11 -26.77 -24.47
CA ASP A 83 -18.49 -26.70 -23.07
C ASP A 83 -17.35 -26.08 -22.25
N VAL A 84 -17.57 -24.86 -21.75
CA VAL A 84 -16.59 -24.13 -20.91
C VAL A 84 -16.32 -24.79 -19.57
N ALA A 85 -17.23 -25.65 -19.09
CA ALA A 85 -17.10 -26.38 -17.83
C ALA A 85 -16.36 -27.71 -17.97
N LEU A 86 -15.99 -28.11 -19.19
CA LEU A 86 -15.27 -29.36 -19.46
C LEU A 86 -13.94 -29.42 -18.71
N ARG A 87 -13.76 -30.46 -17.88
CA ARG A 87 -12.54 -30.68 -17.10
C ARG A 87 -11.61 -31.65 -17.79
N VAL A 88 -10.32 -31.56 -17.47
CA VAL A 88 -9.33 -32.50 -18.01
C VAL A 88 -9.60 -33.92 -17.52
N SER A 89 -10.14 -34.10 -16.31
CA SER A 89 -10.59 -35.39 -15.78
C SER A 89 -11.61 -36.08 -16.67
N ASP A 90 -12.46 -35.32 -17.38
CA ASP A 90 -13.47 -35.88 -18.29
C ASP A 90 -12.84 -36.49 -19.55
N LEU A 91 -11.62 -36.07 -19.88
CA LEU A 91 -10.83 -36.61 -20.99
C LEU A 91 -10.02 -37.85 -20.58
N ILE A 92 -10.01 -38.21 -19.30
CA ILE A 92 -9.28 -39.34 -18.72
C ILE A 92 -10.25 -40.51 -18.47
N GLY A 93 -9.81 -41.72 -18.80
CA GLY A 93 -10.51 -42.98 -18.54
C GLY A 93 -10.33 -43.42 -17.09
N GLU A 94 -11.19 -44.33 -16.63
CA GLU A 94 -11.08 -44.93 -15.30
C GLU A 94 -9.79 -45.75 -15.12
N ASP A 95 -9.17 -46.16 -16.24
CA ASP A 95 -7.88 -46.82 -16.31
C ASP A 95 -6.67 -45.87 -16.16
N GLY A 96 -6.93 -44.57 -15.93
CA GLY A 96 -5.90 -43.55 -15.83
C GLY A 96 -5.21 -43.24 -17.16
N LYS A 97 -5.87 -43.52 -18.30
CA LYS A 97 -5.35 -43.19 -19.64
C LYS A 97 -6.24 -42.20 -20.36
N TRP A 98 -5.71 -41.51 -21.37
CA TRP A 98 -6.48 -40.60 -22.20
C TRP A 98 -7.57 -41.33 -23.01
N ARG A 99 -8.80 -40.80 -22.99
CA ARG A 99 -9.91 -41.28 -23.84
C ARG A 99 -9.71 -40.81 -25.28
N LEU A 100 -9.02 -41.62 -26.08
CA LEU A 100 -8.59 -41.24 -27.43
C LEU A 100 -9.74 -40.81 -28.34
N GLU A 101 -10.88 -41.49 -28.32
CA GLU A 101 -12.04 -41.12 -29.14
C GLU A 101 -12.53 -39.70 -28.81
N ARG A 102 -12.61 -39.37 -27.52
CA ARG A 102 -13.04 -38.05 -27.05
C ARG A 102 -12.04 -36.97 -27.46
N LEU A 103 -10.74 -37.26 -27.41
CA LEU A 103 -9.71 -36.35 -27.88
C LEU A 103 -9.81 -36.05 -29.39
N HIS A 104 -9.95 -37.07 -30.25
CA HIS A 104 -10.05 -36.87 -31.70
C HIS A 104 -11.33 -36.14 -32.14
N ASN A 105 -12.39 -36.22 -31.33
CA ASN A 105 -13.65 -35.50 -31.55
C ASN A 105 -13.54 -34.00 -31.19
N LEU A 106 -12.83 -33.68 -30.11
CA LEU A 106 -12.76 -32.32 -29.56
C LEU A 106 -11.58 -31.51 -30.09
N PHE A 107 -10.46 -32.15 -30.44
CA PHE A 107 -9.22 -31.48 -30.79
C PHE A 107 -8.75 -31.83 -32.21
N PRO A 108 -8.06 -30.92 -32.91
CA PRO A 108 -7.36 -31.22 -34.15
C PRO A 108 -6.24 -32.28 -33.93
N PRO A 109 -5.88 -33.09 -34.94
CA PRO A 109 -4.92 -34.20 -34.77
C PRO A 109 -3.56 -33.78 -34.18
N ASN A 110 -3.04 -32.61 -34.58
CA ASN A 110 -1.80 -32.06 -34.05
C ASN A 110 -1.89 -31.70 -32.55
N GLU A 111 -3.06 -31.26 -32.06
CA GLU A 111 -3.28 -30.99 -30.64
C GLU A 111 -3.42 -32.28 -29.84
N VAL A 112 -4.06 -33.31 -30.40
CA VAL A 112 -4.17 -34.64 -29.75
C VAL A 112 -2.78 -35.20 -29.43
N GLU A 113 -1.84 -35.10 -30.36
CA GLU A 113 -0.45 -35.57 -30.16
C GLU A 113 0.29 -34.79 -29.07
N LYS A 114 -0.08 -33.54 -28.79
CA LYS A 114 0.48 -32.75 -27.69
C LYS A 114 -0.15 -33.13 -26.36
N ILE A 115 -1.48 -33.28 -26.33
CA ILE A 115 -2.23 -33.70 -25.13
C ILE A 115 -1.75 -35.07 -24.65
N LYS A 116 -1.52 -36.01 -25.56
CA LYS A 116 -1.00 -37.35 -25.22
C LYS A 116 0.34 -37.33 -24.49
N LYS A 117 1.17 -36.29 -24.68
CA LYS A 117 2.48 -36.15 -24.03
C LYS A 117 2.37 -35.59 -22.60
N VAL A 118 1.21 -35.07 -22.21
CA VAL A 118 0.97 -34.62 -20.84
C VAL A 118 0.90 -35.84 -19.94
N ILE A 119 1.80 -35.87 -18.95
CA ILE A 119 1.84 -36.93 -17.94
C ILE A 119 0.65 -36.72 -17.01
N ILE A 120 -0.16 -37.76 -16.84
CA ILE A 120 -1.30 -37.81 -15.92
C ILE A 120 -0.95 -38.72 -14.74
N GLY A 121 -1.54 -38.46 -13.58
CA GLY A 121 -1.27 -39.22 -12.37
C GLY A 121 -2.30 -38.98 -11.28
N ASP A 122 -2.22 -39.72 -10.18
CA ASP A 122 -3.18 -39.64 -9.08
C ASP A 122 -2.78 -38.58 -8.03
N VAL A 123 -2.34 -37.41 -8.50
CA VAL A 123 -1.97 -36.27 -7.66
C VAL A 123 -2.86 -35.08 -7.98
N GLU A 124 -2.95 -34.12 -7.07
CA GLU A 124 -3.73 -32.90 -7.31
C GLU A 124 -3.08 -32.03 -8.39
N ASP A 125 -3.93 -31.35 -9.16
CA ASP A 125 -3.49 -30.37 -10.14
C ASP A 125 -2.87 -29.16 -9.43
N ARG A 126 -1.83 -28.58 -10.01
CA ARG A 126 -1.13 -27.43 -9.40
C ARG A 126 -0.55 -26.49 -10.43
N GLU A 127 -0.35 -25.23 -10.04
CA GLU A 127 0.37 -24.27 -10.87
C GLU A 127 1.87 -24.48 -10.76
N VAL A 128 2.53 -24.58 -11.91
CA VAL A 128 3.98 -24.74 -12.00
C VAL A 128 4.58 -23.75 -13.00
N TRP A 129 5.86 -23.46 -12.83
CA TRP A 129 6.63 -22.66 -13.76
C TRP A 129 7.07 -23.50 -14.96
N ALA A 130 6.64 -23.13 -16.16
CA ALA A 130 6.84 -23.94 -17.36
C ALA A 130 8.31 -24.07 -17.81
N PHE A 131 9.15 -23.09 -17.45
CA PHE A 131 10.52 -22.97 -17.98
C PHE A 131 11.59 -23.54 -17.03
N ASN A 132 11.19 -24.47 -16.16
CA ASN A 132 12.10 -25.21 -15.31
C ASN A 132 11.60 -26.66 -15.11
N LYS A 133 12.51 -27.64 -15.18
CA LYS A 133 12.18 -29.08 -15.07
C LYS A 133 11.55 -29.45 -13.72
N THR A 134 11.87 -28.71 -12.66
CA THR A 134 11.30 -28.89 -11.31
C THR A 134 9.94 -28.20 -11.14
N GLY A 135 9.50 -27.41 -12.13
CA GLY A 135 8.31 -26.57 -12.01
C GLY A 135 8.50 -25.35 -11.09
N SER A 136 9.70 -25.11 -10.56
CA SER A 136 9.96 -23.97 -9.67
C SER A 136 10.45 -22.73 -10.44
N TYR A 137 9.95 -21.57 -10.04
CA TYR A 137 10.42 -20.30 -10.57
C TYR A 137 11.86 -20.01 -10.12
N THR A 138 12.71 -19.60 -11.07
CA THR A 138 14.03 -19.03 -10.77
C THR A 138 14.21 -17.71 -11.51
N VAL A 139 15.00 -16.79 -10.92
CA VAL A 139 15.32 -15.50 -11.54
C VAL A 139 15.90 -15.69 -12.95
N LYS A 140 16.79 -16.68 -13.14
CA LYS A 140 17.38 -17.01 -14.44
C LYS A 140 16.33 -17.36 -15.49
N SER A 141 15.39 -18.24 -15.16
CA SER A 141 14.30 -18.65 -16.07
C SER A 141 13.31 -17.52 -16.34
N GLY A 142 13.06 -16.65 -15.35
CA GLY A 142 12.24 -15.46 -15.53
C GLY A 142 12.87 -14.43 -16.48
N CYS A 143 14.16 -14.14 -16.29
CA CYS A 143 14.90 -13.23 -17.17
C CYS A 143 14.98 -13.74 -18.61
N TRP A 144 15.16 -15.04 -18.82
CA TRP A 144 15.13 -15.64 -20.15
C TRP A 144 13.78 -15.44 -20.85
N LEU A 145 12.67 -15.69 -20.15
CA LEU A 145 11.33 -15.50 -20.70
C LEU A 145 11.05 -14.01 -21.00
N LEU A 146 11.48 -13.10 -20.13
CA LEU A 146 11.39 -11.65 -20.38
C LEU A 146 12.15 -11.25 -21.65
N ALA A 147 13.36 -11.79 -21.86
CA ALA A 147 14.12 -11.52 -23.07
C ALA A 147 13.40 -12.01 -24.33
N LYS A 148 12.85 -13.23 -24.31
CA LYS A 148 12.07 -13.81 -25.41
C LYS A 148 10.81 -12.97 -25.73
N ILE A 149 10.04 -12.59 -24.71
CA ILE A 149 8.86 -11.72 -24.89
C ILE A 149 9.25 -10.35 -25.46
N ASN A 150 10.36 -9.77 -24.99
CA ASN A 150 10.83 -8.48 -25.47
C ASN A 150 11.38 -8.55 -26.90
N GLU A 151 11.97 -9.68 -27.31
CA GLU A 151 12.37 -9.93 -28.71
C GLU A 151 11.17 -10.06 -29.63
N GLU A 152 10.08 -10.70 -29.19
CA GLU A 152 8.81 -10.77 -29.94
C GLU A 152 8.09 -9.41 -30.00
N LEU A 153 8.19 -8.59 -28.93
CA LEU A 153 7.63 -7.24 -28.86
C LEU A 153 8.50 -6.16 -29.51
N ARG A 154 9.74 -6.45 -29.89
CA ARG A 154 10.66 -5.51 -30.55
C ARG A 154 10.18 -5.04 -31.93
N GLY A 155 9.12 -5.65 -32.46
CA GLY A 155 8.38 -5.16 -33.64
C GLY A 155 7.27 -4.13 -33.36
N GLN A 156 6.97 -3.82 -32.09
CA GLN A 156 5.98 -2.81 -31.69
C GLN A 156 6.60 -1.84 -30.68
N GLU A 157 7.15 -0.74 -31.19
CA GLU A 157 7.48 0.41 -30.35
C GLU A 157 6.21 0.87 -29.61
N THR A 158 6.20 0.77 -28.28
CA THR A 158 5.08 1.29 -27.50
C THR A 158 5.14 2.81 -27.54
N ALA A 159 4.21 3.42 -28.28
CA ALA A 159 4.03 4.85 -28.31
C ALA A 159 3.76 5.39 -26.89
N CYS A 160 4.36 6.53 -26.55
CA CYS A 160 4.14 7.19 -25.27
C CYS A 160 2.66 7.43 -25.01
N LYS A 161 2.13 6.88 -23.91
CA LYS A 161 0.69 6.99 -23.63
C LYS A 161 0.19 8.40 -23.30
N LEU A 162 1.09 9.32 -22.94
CA LEU A 162 0.72 10.71 -22.65
C LEU A 162 0.50 11.57 -23.90
N CYS A 163 1.29 11.37 -24.96
CA CYS A 163 1.23 12.19 -26.17
C CYS A 163 0.97 11.37 -27.45
N ASN A 164 0.94 10.04 -27.35
CA ASN A 164 0.87 9.08 -28.45
C ASN A 164 1.95 9.28 -29.53
N GLN A 165 3.07 9.89 -29.17
CA GLN A 165 4.20 10.19 -30.07
C GLN A 165 5.50 9.62 -29.51
N GLY A 166 6.31 9.00 -30.38
CA GLY A 166 7.63 8.48 -30.03
C GLY A 166 7.62 7.28 -29.08
N SER A 167 8.79 6.67 -28.88
CA SER A 167 8.95 5.53 -27.99
C SER A 167 8.88 5.95 -26.51
N GLU A 168 8.14 5.18 -25.71
CA GLU A 168 7.94 5.47 -24.29
C GLU A 168 9.20 5.21 -23.45
N THR A 169 10.11 6.18 -23.42
CA THR A 169 11.32 6.18 -22.59
C THR A 169 11.18 7.11 -21.39
N ILE A 170 11.99 6.92 -20.34
CA ILE A 170 11.99 7.82 -19.16
C ILE A 170 12.30 9.27 -19.59
N LYS A 171 13.28 9.44 -20.47
CA LYS A 171 13.64 10.74 -21.07
C LYS A 171 12.44 11.36 -21.78
N HIS A 172 11.73 10.55 -22.57
CA HIS A 172 10.55 11.02 -23.27
C HIS A 172 9.43 11.41 -22.30
N VAL A 173 9.02 10.53 -21.38
CA VAL A 173 7.91 10.77 -20.46
C VAL A 173 8.13 11.99 -19.56
N LEU A 174 9.35 12.20 -19.06
CA LEU A 174 9.63 13.26 -18.10
C LEU A 174 9.95 14.62 -18.75
N PHE A 175 10.54 14.62 -19.96
CA PHE A 175 11.11 15.85 -20.53
C PHE A 175 10.71 16.11 -21.99
N GLN A 176 10.67 15.08 -22.86
CA GLN A 176 10.43 15.31 -24.29
C GLN A 176 8.96 15.21 -24.70
N CYS A 177 8.11 14.62 -23.87
CA CYS A 177 6.68 14.48 -24.08
C CYS A 177 6.03 15.87 -24.12
N THR A 178 5.18 16.13 -25.11
CA THR A 178 4.49 17.42 -25.26
C THR A 178 3.68 17.80 -24.02
N LYS A 179 3.01 16.83 -23.39
CA LYS A 179 2.27 17.04 -22.13
C LYS A 179 3.16 17.30 -20.93
N ALA A 180 4.33 16.69 -20.87
CA ALA A 180 5.32 17.02 -19.84
C ALA A 180 5.87 18.44 -20.06
N GLN A 181 6.17 18.81 -21.30
CA GLN A 181 6.65 20.16 -21.63
C GLN A 181 5.62 21.25 -21.36
N GLU A 182 4.34 21.01 -21.64
CA GLU A 182 3.24 21.90 -21.22
C GLU A 182 3.28 22.11 -19.71
N LEU A 183 3.40 21.04 -18.91
CA LEU A 183 3.46 21.14 -17.46
C LEU A 183 4.69 21.90 -16.96
N TRP A 184 5.86 21.71 -17.58
CA TRP A 184 7.07 22.48 -17.27
C TRP A 184 6.89 23.98 -17.56
N ARG A 185 6.20 24.33 -18.66
CA ARG A 185 5.91 25.73 -19.02
C ARG A 185 4.92 26.40 -18.08
N GLU A 186 3.86 25.70 -17.66
CA GLU A 186 2.91 26.21 -16.65
C GLU A 186 3.59 26.57 -15.32
N PHE A 187 4.75 25.97 -15.07
CA PHE A 187 5.55 26.19 -13.87
C PHE A 187 6.62 27.27 -14.01
N ASP A 188 6.79 27.82 -15.21
CA ASP A 188 7.87 28.76 -15.57
C ASP A 188 9.26 28.19 -15.26
N VAL A 189 9.44 26.88 -15.48
CA VAL A 189 10.71 26.19 -15.30
C VAL A 189 11.05 25.37 -16.52
N ILE A 190 12.24 25.61 -17.08
CA ILE A 190 12.76 24.88 -18.23
C ILE A 190 14.05 24.15 -17.79
N PRO A 191 14.03 22.80 -17.66
CA PRO A 191 15.19 22.03 -17.19
C PRO A 191 16.45 22.18 -18.05
N SER A 192 16.31 22.48 -19.35
CA SER A 192 17.41 22.74 -20.28
C SER A 192 16.93 23.47 -21.52
N GLN A 193 17.77 24.29 -22.15
CA GLN A 193 17.46 24.91 -23.45
C GLN A 193 17.43 23.88 -24.60
N ASN A 194 18.06 22.71 -24.42
CA ASN A 194 18.22 21.66 -25.44
C ASN A 194 17.63 20.30 -25.04
N VAL A 195 16.38 20.29 -24.54
CA VAL A 195 15.70 19.06 -24.06
C VAL A 195 15.65 17.91 -25.07
N GLN A 196 15.66 18.21 -26.37
CA GLN A 196 15.60 17.17 -27.41
C GLN A 196 16.93 16.42 -27.58
N ASN A 197 18.07 17.11 -27.40
CA ASN A 197 19.40 16.57 -27.69
C ASN A 197 20.17 16.16 -26.42
N ALA A 198 19.76 16.65 -25.24
CA ALA A 198 20.37 16.31 -23.97
C ALA A 198 20.14 14.84 -23.58
N ASP A 199 21.11 14.26 -22.88
CA ASP A 199 20.93 12.95 -22.27
C ASP A 199 20.06 13.04 -20.99
N LEU A 200 19.60 11.89 -20.48
CA LEU A 200 18.75 11.86 -19.29
C LEU A 200 19.46 12.39 -18.03
N VAL A 201 20.77 12.18 -17.91
CA VAL A 201 21.59 12.60 -16.77
C VAL A 201 21.77 14.12 -16.79
N GLU A 202 22.03 14.71 -17.95
CA GLU A 202 22.11 16.15 -18.18
C GLU A 202 20.80 16.86 -17.82
N LEU A 203 19.66 16.28 -18.22
CA LEU A 203 18.34 16.81 -17.87
C LEU A 203 18.07 16.77 -16.36
N LEU A 204 18.45 15.69 -15.69
CA LEU A 204 18.33 15.57 -14.25
C LEU A 204 19.29 16.52 -13.51
N ASN A 205 20.51 16.70 -14.01
CA ASN A 205 21.45 17.68 -13.48
C ASN A 205 20.94 19.11 -13.65
N GLY A 206 20.30 19.43 -14.78
CA GLY A 206 19.59 20.70 -14.98
C GLY A 206 18.52 20.97 -13.92
N CYS A 207 17.71 19.95 -13.59
CA CYS A 207 16.75 20.04 -12.49
C CYS A 207 17.42 20.33 -11.14
N LEU A 208 18.55 19.69 -10.85
CA LEU A 208 19.30 19.92 -9.60
C LEU A 208 19.88 21.34 -9.54
N HIS A 209 20.43 21.85 -10.63
CA HIS A 209 20.93 23.22 -10.69
C HIS A 209 19.83 24.26 -10.46
N ILE A 210 18.64 24.04 -11.03
CA ILE A 210 17.48 24.92 -10.80
C ILE A 210 17.05 24.90 -9.33
N MET A 211 17.14 23.75 -8.67
CA MET A 211 16.84 23.66 -7.24
C MET A 211 17.81 24.46 -6.37
N GLU A 212 19.06 24.64 -6.83
CA GLU A 212 20.13 25.35 -6.12
C GLU A 212 20.25 26.84 -6.52
N ASP A 213 19.68 27.25 -7.65
CA ASP A 213 19.85 28.59 -8.24
C ASP A 213 19.21 29.70 -7.41
N SER A 214 20.04 30.50 -6.74
CA SER A 214 19.67 31.63 -5.86
C SER A 214 18.81 32.73 -6.50
N ASN A 215 18.66 32.76 -7.82
CA ASN A 215 17.85 33.76 -8.53
C ASN A 215 16.40 33.31 -8.77
N MET A 216 16.10 32.01 -8.66
CA MET A 216 14.74 31.48 -8.88
C MET A 216 13.86 31.61 -7.63
N GLU A 217 12.54 31.64 -7.76
CA GLU A 217 11.67 31.69 -6.57
C GLU A 217 11.80 30.41 -5.71
N LEU A 218 11.97 30.55 -4.39
CA LEU A 218 12.20 29.42 -3.46
C LEU A 218 11.12 28.33 -3.57
N VAL A 219 9.86 28.74 -3.76
CA VAL A 219 8.71 27.85 -3.91
C VAL A 219 8.87 26.98 -5.16
N ARG A 220 9.27 27.58 -6.29
CA ARG A 220 9.51 26.89 -7.56
C ARG A 220 10.69 25.93 -7.46
N ARG A 221 11.81 26.37 -6.87
CA ARG A 221 12.99 25.53 -6.67
C ARG A 221 12.68 24.26 -5.89
N ARG A 222 11.87 24.38 -4.84
CA ARG A 222 11.53 23.24 -4.00
C ARG A 222 10.54 22.28 -4.64
N ALA A 223 9.73 22.73 -5.60
CA ALA A 223 8.69 21.91 -6.22
C ALA A 223 9.19 20.99 -7.34
N ILE A 224 10.43 21.12 -7.80
CA ILE A 224 10.98 20.34 -8.93
C ILE A 224 10.76 18.81 -8.79
N PRO A 225 10.96 18.18 -7.62
CA PRO A 225 10.65 16.75 -7.47
C PRO A 225 9.16 16.42 -7.49
N TRP A 226 8.31 17.32 -7.01
CA TRP A 226 6.86 17.18 -7.06
C TRP A 226 6.34 17.29 -8.50
N MET A 227 7.02 18.07 -9.34
CA MET A 227 6.73 18.09 -10.77
C MET A 227 7.06 16.76 -11.44
N LEU A 228 8.26 16.23 -11.24
CA LEU A 228 8.67 14.92 -11.77
C LEU A 228 7.72 13.81 -11.30
N TRP A 229 7.30 13.86 -10.03
CA TRP A 229 6.31 12.97 -9.44
C TRP A 229 4.93 13.12 -10.09
N THR A 230 4.46 14.35 -10.31
CA THR A 230 3.15 14.64 -10.89
C THR A 230 3.05 14.22 -12.34
N ILE A 231 4.12 14.37 -13.14
CA ILE A 231 4.20 13.86 -14.52
C ILE A 231 4.02 12.33 -14.52
N CYS A 232 4.71 11.64 -13.60
CA CYS A 232 4.56 10.20 -13.43
C CYS A 232 3.15 9.79 -12.96
N LYS A 233 2.56 10.51 -12.00
CA LYS A 233 1.18 10.28 -11.52
C LYS A 233 0.19 10.40 -12.67
N ASN A 234 0.28 11.48 -13.44
CA ASN A 234 -0.62 11.75 -14.58
C ASN A 234 -0.55 10.64 -15.63
N ARG A 235 0.66 10.19 -15.99
CA ARG A 235 0.85 9.03 -16.91
C ARG A 235 0.19 7.76 -16.39
N ASN A 236 0.30 7.50 -15.10
CA ASN A 236 -0.31 6.30 -14.50
C ASN A 236 -1.83 6.41 -14.41
N SER A 237 -2.38 7.59 -14.08
CA SER A 237 -3.83 7.83 -14.11
C SER A 237 -4.40 7.57 -15.50
N LEU A 238 -3.73 8.05 -16.56
CA LEU A 238 -4.17 7.80 -17.93
C LEU A 238 -4.13 6.31 -18.31
N LEU A 239 -3.14 5.56 -17.81
CA LEU A 239 -2.99 4.15 -18.13
C LEU A 239 -3.93 3.19 -17.40
N TYR A 240 -4.32 3.53 -16.18
CA TYR A 240 -5.06 2.62 -15.31
C TYR A 240 -6.47 3.09 -14.98
N ALA A 241 -6.74 4.39 -15.12
CA ALA A 241 -8.03 4.99 -14.85
C ALA A 241 -8.63 5.69 -16.07
N GLU A 242 -7.90 5.81 -17.18
CA GLU A 242 -8.31 6.54 -18.41
C GLU A 242 -8.69 8.00 -18.15
N VAL A 243 -8.23 8.57 -17.02
CA VAL A 243 -8.47 9.96 -16.64
C VAL A 243 -7.23 10.80 -16.96
N GLN A 244 -7.45 11.95 -17.59
CA GLN A 244 -6.43 12.96 -17.84
C GLN A 244 -6.88 14.30 -17.27
N GLU A 245 -6.13 14.79 -16.29
CA GLU A 245 -6.37 16.09 -15.66
C GLU A 245 -5.69 17.22 -16.45
N SER A 246 -6.20 18.44 -16.27
CA SER A 246 -5.61 19.64 -16.87
C SER A 246 -4.17 19.86 -16.38
N THR A 247 -3.27 20.22 -17.30
CA THR A 247 -1.86 20.54 -16.98
C THR A 247 -1.74 21.69 -15.99
N LEU A 248 -2.60 22.71 -16.10
CA LEU A 248 -2.65 23.83 -15.16
C LEU A 248 -2.99 23.39 -13.73
N LEU A 249 -4.00 22.51 -13.59
CA LEU A 249 -4.39 21.95 -12.30
C LEU A 249 -3.28 21.09 -11.70
N LEU A 250 -2.63 20.26 -12.53
CA LEU A 250 -1.51 19.42 -12.10
C LEU A 250 -0.30 20.25 -11.62
N ALA A 251 0.00 21.37 -12.28
CA ALA A 251 1.06 22.28 -11.87
C ALA A 251 0.75 22.93 -10.51
N HIS A 252 -0.50 23.35 -10.31
CA HIS A 252 -0.96 23.90 -9.03
C HIS A 252 -0.84 22.86 -7.90
N ILE A 253 -1.31 21.63 -8.13
CA ILE A 253 -1.20 20.52 -7.18
C ILE A 253 0.27 20.24 -6.82
N ALA A 254 1.18 20.25 -7.78
CA ALA A 254 2.61 20.02 -7.51
C ALA A 254 3.22 21.13 -6.62
N LEU A 255 2.82 22.39 -6.84
CA LEU A 255 3.25 23.54 -6.04
C LEU A 255 2.69 23.47 -4.60
N GLU A 256 1.39 23.18 -4.48
CA GLU A 256 0.72 22.98 -3.20
C GLU A 256 1.33 21.79 -2.42
N GLU A 257 1.52 20.63 -3.05
CA GLU A 257 2.13 19.47 -2.38
C GLU A 257 3.57 19.76 -1.91
N SER A 258 4.34 20.52 -2.70
CA SER A 258 5.70 20.95 -2.34
C SER A 258 5.70 21.91 -1.15
N THR A 259 4.86 22.94 -1.18
CA THR A 259 4.76 23.92 -0.07
C THR A 259 4.35 23.24 1.22
N LEU A 260 3.31 22.41 1.16
CA LEU A 260 2.83 21.61 2.30
C LEU A 260 3.93 20.70 2.86
N TRP A 261 4.65 19.97 2.01
CA TRP A 261 5.74 19.11 2.47
C TRP A 261 6.85 19.91 3.18
N ASN A 262 7.18 21.09 2.68
CA ASN A 262 8.20 21.92 3.30
C ASN A 262 7.74 22.50 4.65
N GLU A 263 6.48 22.91 4.77
CA GLU A 263 5.89 23.35 6.04
C GLU A 263 5.90 22.23 7.08
N LEU A 264 5.55 21.02 6.67
CA LEU A 264 5.48 19.83 7.53
C LEU A 264 6.85 19.31 7.99
N ASN A 265 7.92 19.65 7.28
CA ASN A 265 9.29 19.23 7.60
C ASN A 265 10.16 20.38 8.11
N LYS A 266 9.57 21.52 8.46
CA LYS A 266 10.26 22.51 9.31
C LYS A 266 10.50 21.84 10.66
N VAL A 267 11.74 21.46 10.91
CA VAL A 267 12.17 20.96 12.22
C VAL A 267 12.01 22.11 13.20
N GLU A 268 11.05 22.00 14.13
CA GLU A 268 11.07 22.82 15.34
C GLU A 268 12.37 22.50 16.09
N GLN A 269 13.31 23.43 16.05
CA GLN A 269 14.46 23.42 16.97
C GLN A 269 13.97 23.85 18.35
N GLY A 270 13.25 22.96 19.02
CA GLY A 270 12.89 23.04 20.42
C GLY A 270 13.27 21.72 21.07
N GLY A 271 14.24 21.77 22.00
CA GLY A 271 14.69 20.58 22.72
C GLY A 271 13.54 19.86 23.40
N ASN A 272 13.55 18.53 23.34
CA ASN A 272 12.70 17.67 24.14
C ASN A 272 13.01 17.88 25.63
N GLN A 273 12.42 18.90 26.24
CA GLN A 273 11.95 18.83 27.61
C GLN A 273 10.53 18.25 27.54
N TYR A 274 10.38 17.04 28.07
CA TYR A 274 9.08 16.45 28.36
C TYR A 274 8.30 17.41 29.26
N LEU A 275 7.32 18.10 28.69
CA LEU A 275 6.38 18.92 29.45
C LEU A 275 5.31 18.00 30.03
N HIS A 276 5.26 18.03 31.36
CA HIS A 276 4.30 17.41 32.25
C HIS A 276 2.84 17.72 31.89
N ASP A 277 1.97 16.79 32.28
CA ASP A 277 0.52 16.92 32.46
C ASP A 277 0.06 18.35 32.78
N LEU A 278 -0.79 18.89 31.91
CA LEU A 278 -1.66 20.01 32.23
C LEU A 278 -3.11 19.58 31.91
N GLY A 279 -3.75 18.91 32.88
CA GLY A 279 -5.21 18.89 33.01
C GLY A 279 -5.95 17.56 32.80
N ALA A 280 -5.29 16.44 32.52
CA ALA A 280 -5.99 15.15 32.37
C ALA A 280 -6.23 14.48 33.74
N PRO A 281 -7.42 13.91 34.00
CA PRO A 281 -7.70 13.23 35.27
C PRO A 281 -6.86 11.96 35.40
N GLU A 282 -6.22 11.76 36.57
CA GLU A 282 -5.45 10.53 36.86
C GLU A 282 -6.30 9.27 36.93
N LYS A 283 -7.62 9.42 37.11
CA LYS A 283 -8.59 8.33 37.27
C LYS A 283 -9.70 8.42 36.24
N TRP A 284 -10.25 7.27 35.87
CA TRP A 284 -11.37 7.19 34.93
C TRP A 284 -12.62 7.85 35.51
N ALA A 285 -13.31 8.64 34.68
CA ALA A 285 -14.57 9.31 35.04
C ALA A 285 -15.70 8.84 34.09
N PRO A 286 -16.90 8.59 34.62
CA PRO A 286 -18.04 8.11 33.84
C PRO A 286 -18.59 9.20 32.90
N PRO A 287 -19.21 8.80 31.78
CA PRO A 287 -19.96 9.72 30.94
C PRO A 287 -21.28 10.15 31.60
N ALA A 288 -21.92 11.19 31.06
CA ALA A 288 -23.25 11.59 31.50
C ALA A 288 -24.30 10.49 31.20
N PRO A 289 -25.43 10.44 31.94
CA PRO A 289 -26.47 9.45 31.71
C PRO A 289 -26.99 9.46 30.26
N GLY A 290 -27.06 8.28 29.64
CA GLY A 290 -27.45 8.12 28.23
C GLY A 290 -26.29 8.02 27.24
N LEU A 291 -25.09 8.51 27.62
CA LEU A 291 -23.89 8.41 26.79
C LEU A 291 -23.08 7.15 27.11
N VAL A 292 -22.39 6.64 26.08
CA VAL A 292 -21.40 5.56 26.21
C VAL A 292 -20.01 6.15 26.07
N LYS A 293 -19.10 5.80 26.98
CA LYS A 293 -17.69 6.19 26.90
C LYS A 293 -16.86 5.07 26.31
N CYS A 294 -16.17 5.33 25.20
CA CYS A 294 -15.29 4.41 24.52
C CYS A 294 -13.83 4.81 24.73
N ASN A 295 -13.12 4.09 25.61
CA ASN A 295 -11.69 4.29 25.83
C ASN A 295 -10.89 3.50 24.79
N MET A 296 -10.00 4.18 24.05
CA MET A 296 -9.15 3.55 23.03
C MET A 296 -7.66 3.68 23.35
N HIS A 297 -6.85 2.74 22.86
CA HIS A 297 -5.39 2.85 22.93
C HIS A 297 -4.72 2.21 21.70
N ALA A 298 -3.67 2.86 21.21
CA ALA A 298 -2.84 2.37 20.12
C ALA A 298 -1.38 2.24 20.57
N ASN A 299 -0.87 1.02 20.60
CA ASN A 299 0.51 0.76 20.99
C ASN A 299 1.37 0.54 19.74
N TRP A 300 2.05 1.61 19.32
CA TRP A 300 3.01 1.65 18.22
C TRP A 300 4.45 1.53 18.74
N ARG A 301 5.31 0.84 17.97
CA ARG A 301 6.73 0.65 18.31
C ARG A 301 7.68 1.27 17.28
N ASN A 302 7.47 0.93 16.00
CA ASN A 302 8.20 1.47 14.87
C ASN A 302 7.44 1.16 13.56
N ASP A 303 7.98 1.63 12.44
CA ASP A 303 7.43 1.48 11.08
C ASP A 303 7.45 0.04 10.52
N ARG A 304 8.03 -0.93 11.23
CA ARG A 304 8.14 -2.33 10.78
C ARG A 304 7.15 -3.26 11.46
N TYR A 305 6.73 -2.95 12.68
CA TYR A 305 5.85 -3.82 13.46
C TYR A 305 4.39 -3.39 13.33
N LEU A 306 3.48 -4.34 13.48
CA LEU A 306 2.04 -4.10 13.57
C LEU A 306 1.73 -3.18 14.77
N THR A 307 0.76 -2.30 14.59
CA THR A 307 0.20 -1.45 15.63
C THR A 307 -0.84 -2.24 16.41
N ARG A 308 -0.80 -2.21 17.73
CA ARG A 308 -1.75 -2.94 18.57
C ARG A 308 -2.85 -1.99 19.02
N GLY A 309 -4.04 -2.14 18.46
CA GLY A 309 -5.21 -1.34 18.80
C GLY A 309 -6.09 -2.06 19.81
N ALA A 310 -6.70 -1.30 20.70
CA ALA A 310 -7.76 -1.78 21.58
C ALA A 310 -8.78 -0.68 21.88
N TRP A 311 -10.01 -1.10 22.16
CA TRP A 311 -11.03 -0.23 22.73
C TRP A 311 -11.97 -0.99 23.67
N ILE A 312 -12.58 -0.25 24.59
CA ILE A 312 -13.58 -0.74 25.55
C ILE A 312 -14.68 0.32 25.75
N THR A 313 -15.94 -0.10 25.78
CA THR A 313 -17.09 0.77 26.02
C THR A 313 -17.64 0.59 27.43
N ARG A 314 -18.01 1.70 28.06
CA ARG A 314 -18.62 1.75 29.40
C ARG A 314 -19.76 2.75 29.47
N ASP A 315 -20.76 2.47 30.30
CA ASP A 315 -21.87 3.38 30.55
C ASP A 315 -21.59 4.34 31.73
N HIS A 316 -22.57 5.18 32.06
CA HIS A 316 -22.53 6.11 33.19
C HIS A 316 -22.40 5.46 34.58
N ARG A 317 -22.68 4.14 34.69
CA ARG A 317 -22.50 3.35 35.92
C ARG A 317 -21.13 2.69 35.98
N GLY A 318 -20.35 2.79 34.89
CA GLY A 318 -19.07 2.11 34.74
C GLY A 318 -19.21 0.65 34.31
N GLU A 319 -20.42 0.20 33.98
CA GLU A 319 -20.66 -1.15 33.46
C GLU A 319 -20.07 -1.25 32.05
N VAL A 320 -19.34 -2.34 31.79
CA VAL A 320 -18.70 -2.56 30.50
C VAL A 320 -19.70 -3.18 29.54
N GLY A 321 -19.92 -2.53 28.40
CA GLY A 321 -20.74 -3.09 27.33
C GLY A 321 -19.96 -4.07 26.48
N MET A 322 -18.87 -3.60 25.85
CA MET A 322 -18.10 -4.38 24.88
C MET A 322 -16.63 -3.98 24.89
N HIS A 323 -15.77 -4.87 24.41
CA HIS A 323 -14.37 -4.54 24.16
C HIS A 323 -13.83 -5.28 22.94
N ALA A 324 -12.80 -4.72 22.33
CA ALA A 324 -12.14 -5.30 21.18
C ALA A 324 -10.63 -5.06 21.20
N ARG A 325 -9.90 -5.92 20.48
CA ARG A 325 -8.49 -5.69 20.12
C ARG A 325 -8.25 -6.06 18.67
N ASP A 326 -7.23 -5.44 18.07
CA ASP A 326 -6.77 -5.78 16.73
C ASP A 326 -5.26 -5.52 16.54
N ALA A 327 -4.66 -6.22 15.58
CA ALA A 327 -3.30 -6.02 15.10
C ALA A 327 -3.32 -5.27 13.76
N LEU A 328 -3.34 -3.94 13.84
CA LEU A 328 -3.42 -3.03 12.70
C LEU A 328 -2.10 -2.99 11.92
N LEU A 329 -2.20 -2.65 10.63
CA LEU A 329 -1.06 -2.57 9.73
C LEU A 329 0.05 -1.62 10.25
N PRO A 330 1.33 -1.87 9.88
CA PRO A 330 2.43 -1.01 10.29
C PRO A 330 2.19 0.42 9.81
N SER A 331 2.45 1.38 10.70
CA SER A 331 2.27 2.81 10.43
C SER A 331 3.62 3.52 10.50
N PRO A 332 3.85 4.56 9.67
CA PRO A 332 5.16 5.21 9.56
C PRO A 332 5.57 5.98 10.82
N ASP A 333 4.61 6.41 11.63
CA ASP A 333 4.81 7.15 12.87
C ASP A 333 3.67 6.86 13.86
N GLN A 334 3.88 7.23 15.13
CA GLN A 334 2.93 6.98 16.20
C GLN A 334 1.57 7.65 15.98
N LEU A 335 1.55 8.90 15.48
CA LEU A 335 0.29 9.63 15.30
C LEU A 335 -0.55 9.03 14.17
N SER A 336 0.08 8.59 13.08
CA SER A 336 -0.57 7.79 12.03
C SER A 336 -1.18 6.50 12.60
N ALA A 337 -0.46 5.83 13.50
CA ALA A 337 -0.91 4.61 14.13
C ALA A 337 -2.14 4.83 15.04
N GLU A 338 -2.11 5.91 15.83
CA GLU A 338 -3.21 6.36 16.68
C GLU A 338 -4.45 6.74 15.84
N MET A 339 -4.27 7.48 14.74
CA MET A 339 -5.37 7.84 13.82
C MET A 339 -5.98 6.62 13.14
N ASN A 340 -5.16 5.67 12.67
CA ASN A 340 -5.66 4.42 12.10
C ASN A 340 -6.43 3.59 13.13
N CYS A 341 -5.97 3.57 14.38
CA CYS A 341 -6.71 2.94 15.47
C CYS A 341 -8.04 3.65 15.73
N LEU A 342 -8.07 4.98 15.72
CA LEU A 342 -9.31 5.74 15.88
C LEU A 342 -10.29 5.47 14.72
N LEU A 343 -9.82 5.42 13.47
CA LEU A 343 -10.66 5.05 12.33
C LEU A 343 -11.28 3.67 12.50
N TRP A 344 -10.51 2.70 13.01
CA TRP A 344 -11.01 1.37 13.33
C TRP A 344 -12.06 1.39 14.46
N VAL A 345 -11.81 2.17 15.53
CA VAL A 345 -12.77 2.38 16.63
C VAL A 345 -14.08 2.97 16.10
N LEU A 346 -14.04 4.07 15.35
CA LEU A 346 -15.24 4.72 14.82
C LEU A 346 -16.05 3.80 13.91
N ARG A 347 -15.39 3.05 13.01
CA ARG A 347 -16.07 2.04 12.18
C ARG A 347 -16.74 0.97 13.04
N SER A 348 -16.05 0.50 14.07
CA SER A 348 -16.59 -0.52 14.98
C SER A 348 -17.83 0.00 15.72
N LEU A 349 -17.78 1.21 16.27
CA LEU A 349 -18.90 1.83 17.01
C LEU A 349 -20.12 2.05 16.10
N ARG A 350 -19.89 2.52 14.87
CA ARG A 350 -20.94 2.68 13.85
C ARG A 350 -21.59 1.34 13.51
N ASP A 351 -20.80 0.31 13.24
CA ASP A 351 -21.31 -1.01 12.87
C ASP A 351 -22.11 -1.65 14.03
N LEU A 352 -21.82 -1.24 15.27
CA LEU A 352 -22.55 -1.61 16.49
C LEU A 352 -23.74 -0.70 16.80
N ARG A 353 -24.00 0.33 15.99
CA ARG A 353 -25.05 1.34 16.17
C ARG A 353 -25.01 2.05 17.52
N LEU A 354 -23.80 2.36 17.99
CA LEU A 354 -23.60 3.26 19.13
C LEU A 354 -23.54 4.69 18.59
N GLU A 355 -24.66 5.41 18.68
CA GLU A 355 -24.83 6.72 18.04
C GLU A 355 -24.45 7.91 18.95
N GLU A 356 -24.44 7.71 20.27
CA GLU A 356 -24.10 8.73 21.28
C GLU A 356 -22.89 8.28 22.10
N VAL A 357 -21.68 8.74 21.72
CA VAL A 357 -20.41 8.23 22.27
C VAL A 357 -19.43 9.33 22.63
N SER A 358 -18.76 9.22 23.78
CA SER A 358 -17.53 9.96 24.07
C SER A 358 -16.31 9.05 23.93
N VAL A 359 -15.32 9.46 23.13
CA VAL A 359 -14.11 8.67 22.87
C VAL A 359 -12.95 9.21 23.71
N GLY A 360 -12.48 8.39 24.65
CA GLY A 360 -11.32 8.69 25.51
C GLY A 360 -10.01 8.29 24.83
N ILE A 361 -9.10 9.25 24.65
CA ILE A 361 -7.86 9.12 23.90
C ILE A 361 -6.67 9.53 24.79
N ASP A 362 -5.63 8.70 24.90
CA ASP A 362 -4.44 8.98 25.71
C ASP A 362 -3.33 9.75 24.99
N SER A 363 -3.68 10.45 23.91
CA SER A 363 -2.79 11.25 23.08
C SER A 363 -3.40 12.62 22.85
N GLN A 364 -2.86 13.62 23.56
CA GLN A 364 -3.26 15.02 23.39
C GLN A 364 -3.07 15.49 21.94
N ARG A 365 -1.99 15.04 21.28
CA ARG A 365 -1.69 15.38 19.88
C ARG A 365 -2.77 14.90 18.91
N LEU A 366 -3.34 13.72 19.15
CA LEU A 366 -4.43 13.19 18.33
C LEU A 366 -5.70 14.02 18.51
N VAL A 367 -6.06 14.36 19.75
CA VAL A 367 -7.24 15.20 20.03
C VAL A 367 -7.07 16.59 19.41
N GLU A 368 -5.90 17.20 19.56
CA GLU A 368 -5.58 18.49 18.92
C GLU A 368 -5.66 18.41 17.39
N ALA A 369 -5.24 17.28 16.79
CA ALA A 369 -5.31 17.08 15.35
C ALA A 369 -6.74 16.96 14.83
N ILE A 370 -7.65 16.36 15.62
CA ILE A 370 -9.08 16.26 15.28
C ILE A 370 -9.76 17.63 15.43
N GLN A 371 -9.45 18.36 16.51
CA GLN A 371 -10.03 19.67 16.78
C GLN A 371 -9.54 20.75 15.80
N ASN A 372 -8.28 20.69 15.39
CA ASN A 372 -7.68 21.67 14.47
C ASN A 372 -7.00 21.00 13.25
N PRO A 373 -7.74 20.34 12.34
CA PRO A 373 -7.16 19.55 11.25
C PRO A 373 -6.24 20.33 10.31
N ILE A 374 -6.48 21.63 10.18
CA ILE A 374 -5.70 22.55 9.33
C ILE A 374 -4.24 22.64 9.79
N ARG A 375 -3.97 22.50 11.10
CA ARG A 375 -2.61 22.53 11.65
C ARG A 375 -1.81 21.25 11.35
N TRP A 376 -2.46 20.22 10.81
CA TRP A 376 -1.89 18.88 10.63
C TRP A 376 -2.01 18.38 9.17
N PRO A 377 -1.51 19.13 8.16
CA PRO A 377 -1.78 18.83 6.75
C PRO A 377 -1.23 17.47 6.30
N ARG A 378 -0.19 16.93 6.95
CA ARG A 378 0.37 15.59 6.69
C ARG A 378 -0.69 14.51 6.81
N TYR A 379 -1.62 14.67 7.75
CA TYR A 379 -2.62 13.69 8.08
C TYR A 379 -4.00 14.04 7.52
N ARG A 380 -4.09 15.04 6.62
CA ARG A 380 -5.35 15.55 6.07
C ARG A 380 -6.27 14.45 5.54
N CYS A 381 -5.71 13.44 4.86
CA CYS A 381 -6.51 12.32 4.34
C CYS A 381 -7.12 11.47 5.48
N LEU A 382 -6.34 11.15 6.51
CA LEU A 382 -6.81 10.40 7.68
C LEU A 382 -7.82 11.23 8.50
N LEU A 383 -7.50 12.49 8.75
CA LEU A 383 -8.37 13.43 9.47
C LEU A 383 -9.70 13.67 8.73
N ARG A 384 -9.68 13.74 7.39
CA ARG A 384 -10.91 13.83 6.59
C ARG A 384 -11.76 12.57 6.71
N GLN A 385 -11.15 11.39 6.71
CA GLN A 385 -11.86 10.13 6.94
C GLN A 385 -12.47 10.07 8.34
N ILE A 386 -11.71 10.49 9.37
CA ILE A 386 -12.20 10.60 10.75
C ILE A 386 -13.40 11.54 10.81
N ALA A 387 -13.25 12.76 10.27
CA ALA A 387 -14.31 13.75 10.25
C ALA A 387 -15.57 13.26 9.52
N THR A 388 -15.40 12.53 8.41
CA THR A 388 -16.52 11.96 7.65
C THR A 388 -17.26 10.91 8.47
N LEU A 389 -16.55 10.02 9.16
CA LEU A 389 -17.15 9.03 10.04
C LEU A 389 -17.85 9.70 11.25
N CYS A 390 -17.28 10.76 11.80
CA CYS A 390 -17.91 11.50 12.91
C CYS A 390 -19.30 12.06 12.54
N LEU A 391 -19.56 12.38 11.27
CA LEU A 391 -20.86 12.86 10.80
C LEU A 391 -21.94 11.76 10.81
N GLU A 392 -21.56 10.49 10.94
CA GLU A 392 -22.50 9.36 11.00
C GLU A 392 -23.01 9.09 12.43
N PHE A 393 -22.53 9.84 13.43
CA PHE A 393 -22.95 9.73 14.84
C PHE A 393 -23.91 10.85 15.22
N ALA A 394 -24.90 10.55 16.07
CA ALA A 394 -25.81 11.56 16.61
C ALA A 394 -25.08 12.50 17.58
N VAL A 395 -24.24 11.93 18.45
CA VAL A 395 -23.36 12.68 19.36
C VAL A 395 -22.01 12.00 19.40
N ILE A 396 -20.95 12.75 19.09
CA ILE A 396 -19.58 12.28 19.28
C ILE A 396 -18.69 13.36 19.92
N ALA A 397 -17.99 12.98 20.99
CA ALA A 397 -17.04 13.84 21.68
C ALA A 397 -15.68 13.14 21.82
N PHE A 398 -14.61 13.93 21.89
CA PHE A 398 -13.24 13.44 22.11
C PHE A 398 -12.68 14.01 23.40
N GLU A 399 -12.25 13.13 24.30
CA GLU A 399 -11.72 13.49 25.62
C GLU A 399 -10.25 13.03 25.73
N VAL A 400 -9.40 13.89 26.30
CA VAL A 400 -8.02 13.52 26.60
C VAL A 400 -7.99 12.76 27.92
N GLU A 401 -7.41 11.57 27.90
CA GLU A 401 -7.27 10.68 29.04
C GLU A 401 -5.81 10.59 29.48
N SER A 402 -5.57 10.47 30.79
CA SER A 402 -4.23 10.13 31.28
C SER A 402 -3.95 8.63 31.08
N ARG A 403 -2.69 8.23 31.21
CA ARG A 403 -2.34 6.79 31.18
C ARG A 403 -2.94 6.04 32.38
N GLY A 404 -3.24 6.74 33.47
CA GLY A 404 -3.89 6.19 34.66
C GLY A 404 -5.37 5.90 34.40
N SER A 405 -6.09 6.86 33.82
CA SER A 405 -7.52 6.72 33.51
C SER A 405 -7.80 5.80 32.31
N ASN A 406 -6.84 5.64 31.39
CA ASN A 406 -6.97 4.76 30.22
C ASN A 406 -6.33 3.36 30.40
N LYS A 407 -6.06 2.95 31.63
CA LYS A 407 -5.24 1.76 31.95
C LYS A 407 -5.81 0.47 31.38
N VAL A 408 -7.14 0.30 31.40
CA VAL A 408 -7.78 -0.92 30.88
C VAL A 408 -7.59 -1.08 29.37
N ALA A 409 -7.77 -0.02 28.57
CA ALA A 409 -7.52 -0.07 27.13
C ALA A 409 -6.04 -0.37 26.81
N ILE A 410 -5.13 0.19 27.60
CA ILE A 410 -3.68 -0.06 27.49
C ILE A 410 -3.36 -1.55 27.73
N GLU A 411 -3.91 -2.16 28.77
CA GLU A 411 -3.67 -3.58 29.07
C GLU A 411 -4.27 -4.51 28.00
N ILE A 412 -5.44 -4.18 27.44
CA ILE A 412 -6.03 -4.92 26.32
C ILE A 412 -5.10 -4.87 25.10
N ALA A 413 -4.57 -3.70 24.74
CA ALA A 413 -3.63 -3.56 23.62
C ALA A 413 -2.31 -4.32 23.85
N LYS A 414 -1.80 -4.34 25.10
CA LYS A 414 -0.60 -5.12 25.46
C LYS A 414 -0.81 -6.64 25.34
N SER A 415 -2.03 -7.13 25.58
CA SER A 415 -2.35 -8.56 25.48
C SER A 415 -2.03 -9.17 24.11
N VAL A 416 -2.04 -8.35 23.04
CA VAL A 416 -1.70 -8.77 21.67
C VAL A 416 -0.29 -9.35 21.57
N LEU A 417 0.70 -8.81 22.31
CA LEU A 417 2.08 -9.34 22.33
C LEU A 417 2.23 -10.54 23.26
N ARG A 418 1.63 -10.46 24.46
CA ARG A 418 1.80 -11.48 25.51
C ARG A 418 1.30 -12.84 25.03
N ASP A 419 0.20 -12.85 24.29
CA ASP A 419 -0.51 -14.08 23.94
C ASP A 419 -0.39 -14.45 22.44
N ARG A 420 0.39 -13.69 21.63
CA ARG A 420 0.49 -13.80 20.16
C ARG A 420 -0.86 -13.80 19.42
N ARG A 421 -1.85 -13.10 19.96
CA ARG A 421 -3.21 -13.07 19.43
C ARG A 421 -3.35 -11.98 18.36
N LEU A 422 -2.90 -12.30 17.15
CA LEU A 422 -2.92 -11.41 15.97
C LEU A 422 -4.30 -11.30 15.30
N GLN A 423 -5.28 -12.10 15.72
CA GLN A 423 -6.64 -12.02 15.19
C GLN A 423 -7.45 -10.96 15.94
N SER A 424 -8.23 -10.19 15.19
CA SER A 424 -9.23 -9.29 15.74
C SER A 424 -10.29 -10.08 16.50
N TYR A 425 -10.78 -9.51 17.61
CA TYR A 425 -11.97 -10.04 18.29
C TYR A 425 -12.79 -8.89 18.85
N LEU A 426 -14.07 -9.18 19.01
CA LEU A 426 -15.05 -8.37 19.70
C LEU A 426 -15.71 -9.27 20.74
N ALA A 427 -15.78 -8.81 21.98
CA ALA A 427 -16.44 -9.54 23.07
C ALA A 427 -17.42 -8.63 23.81
N LEU A 428 -18.51 -9.25 24.28
CA LEU A 428 -19.43 -8.65 25.23
C LEU A 428 -18.81 -8.65 26.62
N ASP A 429 -19.22 -7.68 27.43
CA ASP A 429 -18.77 -7.45 28.81
C ASP A 429 -17.26 -7.14 28.90
N GLY A 430 -16.77 -7.00 30.14
CA GLY A 430 -15.36 -6.78 30.44
C GLY A 430 -14.51 -8.05 30.29
N PRO A 431 -13.25 -7.94 29.88
CA PRO A 431 -12.33 -9.08 29.89
C PRO A 431 -12.16 -9.61 31.32
N SER A 432 -12.44 -10.90 31.54
CA SER A 432 -12.41 -11.53 32.87
C SER A 432 -11.10 -11.34 33.63
N TRP A 433 -9.98 -11.31 32.91
CA TRP A 433 -8.63 -11.10 33.46
C TRP A 433 -8.33 -9.65 33.85
N LEU A 434 -9.25 -8.71 33.60
CA LEU A 434 -9.20 -7.31 34.08
C LEU A 434 -10.37 -6.95 34.99
N HIS A 435 -11.17 -7.92 35.45
CA HIS A 435 -12.37 -7.67 36.25
C HIS A 435 -12.09 -6.81 37.48
N ASP A 436 -11.06 -7.16 38.26
CA ASP A 436 -10.65 -6.42 39.47
C ASP A 436 -10.26 -4.97 39.16
N LEU A 437 -9.59 -4.75 38.02
CA LEU A 437 -9.15 -3.41 37.60
C LEU A 437 -10.34 -2.55 37.17
N ILE A 438 -11.28 -3.14 36.43
CA ILE A 438 -12.52 -2.46 36.01
C ILE A 438 -13.36 -2.10 37.23
N GLN A 439 -13.58 -3.03 38.16
CA GLN A 439 -14.35 -2.77 39.38
C GLN A 439 -13.69 -1.72 40.26
N ALA A 440 -12.36 -1.76 40.42
CA ALA A 440 -11.63 -0.76 41.18
C ALA A 440 -11.89 0.66 40.64
N GLU A 441 -11.87 0.86 39.31
CA GLU A 441 -12.15 2.15 38.68
C GLU A 441 -13.59 2.63 38.95
N VAL A 442 -14.58 1.74 39.06
CA VAL A 442 -15.99 2.07 39.34
C VAL A 442 -16.25 2.42 40.81
N THR A 443 -15.65 1.69 41.76
CA THR A 443 -15.88 1.94 43.20
C THR A 443 -15.44 3.33 43.67
N PHE A 444 -14.45 3.94 43.03
CA PHE A 444 -13.98 5.29 43.37
C PHE A 444 -14.85 6.41 42.81
N VAL A 445 -15.72 6.12 41.84
CA VAL A 445 -16.63 7.10 41.25
C VAL A 445 -17.89 7.29 42.11
N ASN A 446 -18.28 6.24 42.84
CA ASN A 446 -19.45 6.22 43.72
C ASN A 446 -19.13 6.60 45.18
N SER A 447 -17.88 6.92 45.50
CA SER A 447 -17.39 7.41 46.80
C SER A 447 -17.13 8.90 46.76
#